data_AF-A0A2N7HC59-F1
#
_entry.id   AF-A0A2N7HC59-F1
#
_cell.length_a   1.000
_cell.length_b   1.000
_cell.length_c   1.000
_cell.angle_alpha   90.00
_cell.angle_beta   90.00
_cell.angle_gamma   90.00
#
_symmetry.space_group_name_H-M   'P 1'
#
loop_
_entity.id
_entity.type
_entity.pdbx_description
1 polymer ?
#
loop_
_entity_poly.entity_id
_entity_poly.type
_entity_poly.pdbx_seq_one_letter_code
_entity_poly.pdbx_strand_id
1 'polypeptide(L)'
;MDSFIQLVGAFGVGGLLVKLIDIFVLQPFIVKKEINSWLRDKKLVAYSAAVKDLANMGFKNEDNSPFEDLGSLSQTLLLVEDTELQKLIDSHMFDRAELHDCETGSPKADELFGKVDSDARKIISALRDDLRNGA
;
A
#
# COMPACT_ATOMS: atom_id res chain seq x y z
N MET A 1 -54.04 33.21 0.51
CA MET A 1 -52.63 33.52 0.84
C MET A 1 -51.97 32.39 1.62
N ASP A 2 -52.69 31.74 2.55
CA ASP A 2 -52.15 30.65 3.37
C ASP A 2 -51.62 29.43 2.59
N SER A 3 -52.29 29.03 1.50
CA SER A 3 -51.85 27.90 0.68
C SER A 3 -50.53 28.15 -0.07
N PHE A 4 -50.20 29.41 -0.37
CA PHE A 4 -48.94 29.77 -1.05
C PHE A 4 -47.76 29.77 -0.06
N ILE A 5 -48.00 30.22 1.17
CA ILE A 5 -47.01 30.19 2.26
C ILE A 5 -46.70 28.74 2.67
N GLN A 6 -47.71 27.86 2.72
CA GLN A 6 -47.49 26.43 2.95
C GLN A 6 -46.72 25.76 1.82
N LEU A 7 -46.98 26.14 0.55
CA LEU A 7 -46.25 25.59 -0.59
C LEU A 7 -44.77 26.01 -0.53
N VAL A 8 -44.49 27.31 -0.34
CA VAL A 8 -43.12 27.84 -0.23
C VAL A 8 -42.39 27.27 0.99
N GLY A 9 -43.09 27.09 2.12
CA GLY A 9 -42.55 26.44 3.31
C GLY A 9 -42.19 24.97 3.07
N ALA A 10 -43.05 24.21 2.39
CA ALA A 10 -42.79 22.81 2.05
C ALA A 10 -41.60 22.65 1.07
N PHE A 11 -41.47 23.54 0.09
CA PHE A 11 -40.31 23.57 -0.82
C PHE A 11 -39.01 23.98 -0.08
N GLY A 12 -39.08 24.95 0.84
CA GLY A 12 -37.92 25.38 1.63
C GLY A 12 -37.45 24.32 2.63
N VAL A 13 -38.37 23.65 3.32
CA VAL A 13 -38.07 22.56 4.26
C VAL A 13 -37.56 21.33 3.51
N GLY A 14 -38.15 21.00 2.36
CA GLY A 14 -37.66 19.93 1.49
C GLY A 14 -36.22 20.18 1.02
N GLY A 15 -35.91 21.42 0.61
CA GLY A 15 -34.55 21.82 0.23
C GLY A 15 -33.55 21.72 1.38
N LEU A 16 -33.94 22.12 2.59
CA LEU A 16 -33.12 21.98 3.80
C LEU A 16 -32.84 20.50 4.14
N LEU A 17 -33.86 19.64 4.08
CA LEU A 17 -33.70 18.20 4.34
C LEU A 17 -32.78 17.52 3.32
N VAL A 18 -32.94 17.83 2.03
CA VAL A 18 -32.06 17.29 0.97
C VAL A 18 -30.62 17.73 1.20
N LYS A 19 -30.39 19.00 1.57
CA LYS A 19 -29.04 19.52 1.83
C LYS A 19 -28.40 18.89 3.06
N LEU A 20 -29.19 18.59 4.09
CA LEU A 20 -28.71 17.86 5.28
C LEU A 20 -28.30 16.44 4.90
N ILE A 21 -29.11 15.73 4.11
CA ILE A 21 -28.76 14.39 3.63
C ILE A 21 -27.47 14.44 2.80
N ASP A 22 -27.33 15.43 1.93
CA ASP A 22 -26.15 15.61 1.09
C ASP A 22 -24.86 15.79 1.93
N ILE A 23 -24.92 16.66 2.94
CA ILE A 23 -23.79 16.92 3.85
C ILE A 23 -23.47 15.71 4.73
N PHE A 24 -24.47 15.05 5.32
CA PHE A 24 -24.23 13.99 6.29
C PHE A 24 -23.97 12.61 5.67
N VAL A 25 -24.43 12.37 4.44
CA VAL A 25 -24.35 11.05 3.81
C VAL A 25 -23.44 11.08 2.57
N LEU A 26 -23.69 12.00 1.65
CA LEU A 26 -23.02 12.02 0.35
C LEU A 26 -21.58 12.53 0.45
N GLN A 27 -21.36 13.67 1.12
CA GLN A 27 -20.03 14.24 1.29
C GLN A 27 -19.03 13.28 1.98
N PRO A 28 -19.32 12.67 3.15
CA PRO A 28 -18.37 11.76 3.78
C PRO A 28 -18.14 10.49 2.96
N PHE A 29 -19.16 10.01 2.24
CA PHE A 29 -19.00 8.86 1.35
C PHE A 29 -18.08 9.16 0.17
N ILE A 30 -18.23 10.33 -0.45
CA ILE A 30 -17.36 10.78 -1.56
C ILE A 30 -15.92 10.96 -1.05
N VAL A 31 -15.74 11.64 0.08
CA VAL A 31 -14.40 11.84 0.68
C VAL A 31 -13.74 10.50 1.02
N LYS A 32 -14.48 9.56 1.61
CA LYS A 32 -13.96 8.22 1.90
C LYS A 32 -13.55 7.47 0.63
N LYS A 33 -14.37 7.55 -0.43
CA LYS A 33 -14.06 6.93 -1.73
C LYS A 33 -12.83 7.55 -2.37
N GLU A 34 -12.68 8.87 -2.30
CA GLU A 34 -11.53 9.60 -2.84
C GLU A 34 -10.24 9.26 -2.07
N ILE A 35 -10.30 9.25 -0.74
CA ILE A 35 -9.17 8.83 0.12
C ILE A 35 -8.77 7.39 -0.20
N ASN A 36 -9.73 6.46 -0.29
CA ASN A 36 -9.44 5.06 -0.62
C ASN A 36 -8.82 4.92 -2.02
N SER A 37 -9.34 5.65 -3.01
CA SER A 37 -8.77 5.65 -4.36
C SER A 37 -7.35 6.21 -4.36
N TRP A 38 -7.11 7.30 -3.62
CA TRP A 38 -5.80 7.92 -3.48
C TRP A 38 -4.81 6.97 -2.79
N LEU A 39 -5.21 6.33 -1.68
CA LEU A 39 -4.41 5.32 -0.99
C LEU A 39 -4.07 4.16 -1.91
N ARG A 40 -5.04 3.67 -2.69
CA ARG A 40 -4.82 2.59 -3.65
C ARG A 40 -3.79 2.96 -4.73
N ASP A 41 -3.86 4.17 -5.26
CA ASP A 41 -2.88 4.64 -6.24
C ASP A 41 -1.48 4.78 -5.61
N LYS A 42 -1.39 5.25 -4.36
CA LYS A 42 -0.11 5.30 -3.64
C LYS A 42 0.45 3.90 -3.36
N LYS A 43 -0.39 2.96 -2.93
CA LYS A 43 -0.03 1.54 -2.77
C LYS A 43 0.47 0.96 -4.08
N LEU A 44 -0.23 1.18 -5.20
CA LEU A 44 0.19 0.69 -6.51
C LEU A 44 1.60 1.16 -6.89
N VAL A 45 1.89 2.45 -6.70
CA VAL A 45 3.21 3.02 -7.01
C VAL A 45 4.31 2.42 -6.13
N ALA A 46 4.09 2.41 -4.81
CA ALA A 46 5.07 1.88 -3.86
C ALA A 46 5.30 0.37 -4.06
N TYR A 47 4.23 -0.41 -4.19
CA TYR A 47 4.32 -1.86 -4.36
C TYR A 47 4.94 -2.23 -5.69
N SER A 48 4.69 -1.45 -6.76
CA SER A 48 5.38 -1.67 -8.04
C SER A 48 6.88 -1.45 -7.93
N ALA A 49 7.32 -0.45 -7.16
CA ALA A 49 8.74 -0.22 -6.90
C ALA A 49 9.35 -1.35 -6.07
N ALA A 50 8.69 -1.78 -5.00
CA ALA A 50 9.12 -2.90 -4.16
C ALA A 50 9.18 -4.23 -4.93
N VAL A 51 8.13 -4.56 -5.68
CA VAL A 51 8.10 -5.79 -6.50
C VAL A 51 9.22 -5.78 -7.53
N LYS A 52 9.51 -4.62 -8.15
CA LYS A 52 10.64 -4.47 -9.08
C LYS A 52 11.97 -4.72 -8.38
N ASP A 53 12.18 -4.18 -7.18
CA ASP A 53 13.40 -4.40 -6.41
C ASP A 53 13.55 -5.88 -6.03
N LEU A 54 12.52 -6.47 -5.40
CA LEU A 54 12.46 -7.87 -5.00
C LEU A 54 12.70 -8.84 -6.17
N ALA A 55 12.10 -8.58 -7.34
CA ALA A 55 12.26 -9.42 -8.52
C ALA A 55 13.66 -9.31 -9.15
N ASN A 56 14.33 -8.17 -8.98
CA ASN A 56 15.71 -8.00 -9.46
C ASN A 56 16.74 -8.47 -8.43
N MET A 57 16.35 -8.73 -7.17
CA MET A 57 17.25 -9.12 -6.07
C MET A 57 18.48 -8.21 -5.90
N GLY A 58 18.43 -6.97 -6.41
CA GLY A 58 19.59 -6.07 -6.47
C GLY A 58 20.56 -6.29 -7.63
N PHE A 59 20.38 -7.28 -8.51
CA PHE A 59 21.28 -7.55 -9.66
C PHE A 59 21.27 -6.46 -10.73
N LYS A 60 20.40 -5.45 -10.63
CA LYS A 60 20.31 -4.38 -11.63
C LYS A 60 21.16 -3.16 -11.31
N ASN A 61 21.67 -3.05 -10.08
CA ASN A 61 22.37 -1.87 -9.60
C ASN A 61 23.74 -2.28 -9.02
N GLU A 62 24.71 -2.57 -9.90
CA GLU A 62 26.11 -2.83 -9.47
C GLU A 62 26.74 -1.62 -8.75
N ASP A 63 26.18 -0.42 -8.92
CA ASP A 63 26.70 0.85 -8.36
C ASP A 63 25.96 1.37 -7.10
N ASN A 64 24.79 0.81 -6.75
CA ASN A 64 24.03 1.31 -5.60
C ASN A 64 24.31 0.50 -4.33
N SER A 65 24.38 1.20 -3.21
CA SER A 65 24.45 0.57 -1.90
C SER A 65 23.23 -0.35 -1.70
N PRO A 66 23.40 -1.55 -1.10
CA PRO A 66 22.29 -2.43 -0.73
C PRO A 66 21.19 -1.70 0.05
N PHE A 67 21.57 -0.65 0.79
CA PHE A 67 20.67 0.19 1.59
C PHE A 67 19.84 1.19 0.78
N GLU A 68 20.24 1.55 -0.44
CA GLU A 68 19.43 2.41 -1.31
C GLU A 68 18.26 1.64 -1.92
N ASP A 69 18.48 0.38 -2.29
CA ASP A 69 17.42 -0.52 -2.79
C ASP A 69 16.36 -0.80 -1.69
N LEU A 70 16.81 -0.90 -0.44
CA LEU A 70 15.94 -1.02 0.75
C LEU A 70 14.99 0.18 0.94
N GLY A 71 15.32 1.36 0.42
CA GLY A 71 14.46 2.54 0.48
C GLY A 71 13.09 2.34 -0.20
N SER A 72 13.04 1.47 -1.22
CA SER A 72 11.80 1.13 -1.93
C SER A 72 10.85 0.28 -1.06
N LEU A 73 11.41 -0.59 -0.22
CA LEU A 73 10.66 -1.41 0.73
C LEU A 73 10.16 -0.58 1.92
N SER A 74 10.92 0.43 2.36
CA SER A 74 10.51 1.33 3.44
C SER A 74 9.20 2.09 3.14
N GLN A 75 9.00 2.55 1.90
CA GLN A 75 7.74 3.19 1.51
C GLN A 75 6.57 2.20 1.52
N THR A 76 6.84 0.96 1.13
CA THR A 76 5.86 -0.13 1.17
C THR A 76 5.48 -0.44 2.61
N LEU A 77 6.44 -0.48 3.53
CA LEU A 77 6.22 -0.73 4.96
C LEU A 77 5.24 0.28 5.60
N LEU A 78 5.29 1.54 5.18
CA LEU A 78 4.40 2.60 5.66
C LEU A 78 2.94 2.45 5.18
N LEU A 79 2.72 1.75 4.06
CA LEU A 79 1.41 1.63 3.42
C LEU A 79 0.75 0.27 3.68
N VAL A 80 1.53 -0.74 4.04
CA VAL A 80 1.04 -2.05 4.44
C VAL A 80 0.41 -1.94 5.83
N GLU A 81 -0.82 -2.43 6.00
CA GLU A 81 -1.49 -2.46 7.30
C GLU A 81 -1.31 -3.81 8.03
N ASP A 82 -1.03 -4.87 7.29
CA ASP A 82 -0.79 -6.20 7.83
C ASP A 82 0.57 -6.28 8.56
N THR A 83 0.51 -6.45 9.88
CA THR A 83 1.69 -6.54 10.74
C THR A 83 2.56 -7.77 10.42
N GLU A 84 1.98 -8.87 9.95
CA GLU A 84 2.76 -10.06 9.59
C GLU A 84 3.53 -9.82 8.28
N LEU A 85 2.92 -9.15 7.31
CA LEU A 85 3.60 -8.73 6.08
C LEU A 85 4.72 -7.71 6.38
N GLN A 86 4.50 -6.76 7.29
CA GLN A 86 5.55 -5.82 7.72
C GLN A 86 6.76 -6.57 8.30
N LYS A 87 6.54 -7.51 9.22
CA LYS A 87 7.63 -8.34 9.80
C LYS A 87 8.36 -9.15 8.74
N LEU A 88 7.64 -9.70 7.77
CA LEU A 88 8.23 -10.47 6.67
C LEU A 88 9.13 -9.58 5.80
N ILE A 89 8.67 -8.37 5.49
CA ILE A 89 9.47 -7.37 4.76
C ILE A 89 10.72 -7.03 5.57
N ASP A 90 10.58 -6.67 6.85
CA ASP A 90 11.72 -6.33 7.71
C ASP A 90 12.74 -7.47 7.78
N SER A 91 12.30 -8.71 8.04
CA SER A 91 13.19 -9.89 8.06
C SER A 91 13.92 -10.05 6.74
N HIS A 92 13.22 -9.91 5.61
CA HIS A 92 13.81 -10.02 4.29
C HIS A 92 14.89 -8.96 4.05
N MET A 93 14.69 -7.72 4.55
CA MET A 93 15.70 -6.65 4.46
C MET A 93 16.99 -7.03 5.20
N PHE A 94 16.89 -7.60 6.40
CA PHE A 94 18.05 -8.08 7.16
C PHE A 94 18.71 -9.29 6.52
N ASP A 95 17.94 -10.28 6.07
CA ASP A 95 18.46 -11.48 5.42
C ASP A 95 19.21 -11.13 4.12
N ARG A 96 18.71 -10.15 3.36
CA ARG A 96 19.38 -9.64 2.15
C ARG A 96 20.68 -8.92 2.47
N ALA A 97 20.72 -8.15 3.55
CA ALA A 97 21.95 -7.50 4.01
C ALA A 97 23.00 -8.54 4.47
N GLU A 98 22.57 -9.56 5.23
CA GLU A 98 23.45 -10.64 5.67
C GLU A 98 23.99 -11.47 4.49
N LEU A 99 23.15 -11.73 3.48
CA LEU A 99 23.56 -12.41 2.25
C LEU A 99 24.64 -11.62 1.49
N HIS A 100 24.52 -10.30 1.42
CA HIS A 100 25.51 -9.45 0.77
C HIS A 100 26.89 -9.51 1.44
N ASP A 101 26.92 -9.65 2.78
CA ASP A 101 28.15 -9.73 3.55
C ASP A 101 28.76 -11.15 3.60
N CYS A 102 28.09 -12.16 3.02
CA CYS A 102 28.60 -13.53 2.99
C CYS A 102 29.68 -13.73 1.92
N GLU A 103 30.65 -14.60 2.21
CA GLU A 103 31.63 -15.05 1.22
C GLU A 103 30.94 -15.83 0.08
N THR A 104 31.26 -15.45 -1.15
CA THR A 104 30.73 -16.07 -2.38
C THR A 104 31.03 -17.57 -2.40
N GLY A 105 29.97 -18.39 -2.53
CA GLY A 105 30.08 -19.85 -2.59
C GLY A 105 30.20 -20.55 -1.23
N SER A 106 30.01 -19.82 -0.13
CA SER A 106 29.85 -20.45 1.19
C SER A 106 28.49 -21.18 1.27
N PRO A 107 28.40 -22.32 2.00
CA PRO A 107 27.11 -23.02 2.19
C PRO A 107 26.03 -22.13 2.83
N LYS A 108 26.45 -21.15 3.64
CA LYS A 108 25.58 -20.15 4.27
C LYS A 108 24.98 -19.18 3.24
N ALA A 109 25.75 -18.77 2.22
CA ALA A 109 25.26 -17.91 1.15
C ALA A 109 24.17 -18.61 0.32
N ASP A 110 24.34 -19.90 0.02
CA ASP A 110 23.34 -20.67 -0.74
C ASP A 110 22.02 -20.83 0.04
N GLU A 111 22.10 -21.10 1.35
CA GLU A 111 20.93 -21.20 2.23
C GLU A 111 20.21 -19.85 2.34
N LEU A 112 20.94 -18.77 2.59
CA LEU A 112 20.39 -17.42 2.68
C LEU A 112 19.79 -16.97 1.35
N PHE A 113 20.43 -17.28 0.21
CA PHE A 113 19.89 -16.97 -1.11
C PHE A 113 18.53 -17.65 -1.32
N GLY A 114 18.42 -18.94 -0.98
CA GLY A 114 17.16 -19.67 -1.06
C GLY A 114 16.07 -19.07 -0.17
N LYS A 115 16.42 -18.63 1.04
CA LYS A 115 15.50 -17.93 1.95
C LYS A 115 15.04 -16.59 1.37
N VAL A 116 15.98 -15.76 0.92
CA VAL A 116 15.73 -14.43 0.33
C VAL A 116 14.83 -14.55 -0.92
N ASP A 117 15.08 -15.51 -1.82
CA ASP A 117 14.20 -15.77 -2.98
C ASP A 117 12.79 -16.20 -2.56
N SER A 118 12.70 -17.13 -1.61
CA SER A 118 11.42 -17.62 -1.12
C SER A 118 10.59 -16.48 -0.52
N ASP A 119 11.21 -15.67 0.34
CA ASP A 119 10.54 -14.58 1.03
C ASP A 119 10.19 -13.44 0.07
N ALA A 120 11.04 -13.12 -0.91
CA ALA A 120 10.70 -12.17 -1.98
C ALA A 120 9.40 -12.57 -2.71
N ARG A 121 9.24 -13.85 -3.08
CA ARG A 121 8.03 -14.35 -3.75
C ARG A 121 6.80 -14.28 -2.85
N LYS A 122 6.94 -14.59 -1.57
CA LYS A 122 5.85 -14.48 -0.58
C LYS A 122 5.41 -13.03 -0.42
N ILE A 123 6.36 -12.11 -0.27
CA ILE A 123 6.09 -10.66 -0.15
C ILE A 123 5.38 -10.16 -1.41
N ILE A 124 5.86 -10.51 -2.61
CA ILE A 124 5.20 -10.12 -3.87
C ILE A 124 3.75 -10.62 -3.92
N SER A 125 3.49 -11.87 -3.53
CA SER A 125 2.12 -12.40 -3.50
C SER A 125 1.26 -11.66 -2.48
N ALA A 126 1.77 -11.41 -1.28
CA ALA A 126 1.05 -10.74 -0.22
C ALA A 126 0.74 -9.28 -0.59
N LEU A 127 1.67 -8.55 -1.20
CA LEU A 127 1.45 -7.18 -1.69
C LEU A 127 0.38 -7.13 -2.79
N ARG A 128 0.37 -8.12 -3.70
CA ARG A 128 -0.68 -8.25 -4.72
C ARG A 128 -2.05 -8.45 -4.07
N ASP A 129 -2.12 -9.28 -3.05
CA ASP A 129 -3.37 -9.63 -2.40
C ASP A 129 -3.86 -8.46 -1.52
N ASP A 130 -2.98 -7.74 -0.82
CA ASP A 130 -3.29 -6.48 -0.11
C ASP A 130 -3.84 -5.42 -1.07
N LEU A 131 -3.21 -5.24 -2.24
CA LEU A 131 -3.67 -4.28 -3.24
C LEU A 131 -5.06 -4.62 -3.81
N ARG A 132 -5.37 -5.92 -3.93
CA ARG A 132 -6.67 -6.41 -4.44
C ARG A 132 -7.77 -6.34 -3.38
N ASN A 133 -7.44 -6.64 -2.13
CA ASN A 133 -8.40 -6.68 -1.03
C ASN A 133 -8.62 -5.30 -0.39
N GLY A 134 -7.70 -4.35 -0.58
CA GLY A 134 -7.84 -2.95 -0.18
C GLY A 134 -8.69 -2.09 -1.14
N ALA A 135 -9.39 -2.71 -2.10
CA ALA A 135 -10.27 -2.06 -3.07
C ALA A 135 -11.75 -2.06 -2.64
#